data_AF-M1QAW0-F1
#
_entry.id   AF-M1QAW0-F1
#
_cell.length_a   1.000
_cell.length_b   1.000
_cell.length_c   1.000
_cell.angle_alpha   90.00
_cell.angle_beta   90.00
_cell.angle_gamma   90.00
#
_symmetry.space_group_name_H-M   'P 1'
#
loop_
_entity.id
_entity.type
_entity.pdbx_description
1 polymer ?
#
loop_
_entity_poly.entity_id
_entity_poly.type
_entity_poly.pdbx_seq_one_letter_code
_entity_poly.pdbx_strand_id
1 'polypeptide(L)'
;MPWGDIMNGEELKDDRSPPDKRRLRAFKTGWTDATKEEPEWYETNKEKRTHQNMGNLFGWVYGEASNAIKEKVWEQYVEINKELGKDW
;
A
#
# COMPACT_ATOMS: atom_id res chain seq x y z
N MET A 1 0.45 10.04 -16.60
CA MET A 1 -0.60 10.49 -15.67
C MET A 1 -0.14 10.20 -14.26
N PRO A 2 -0.14 11.16 -13.32
CA PRO A 2 0.14 10.86 -11.93
C PRO A 2 -1.05 10.05 -11.42
N TRP A 3 -0.87 8.74 -11.28
CA TRP A 3 -1.85 7.78 -10.76
C TRP A 3 -2.08 7.98 -9.24
N GLY A 4 -2.04 9.23 -8.80
CA GLY A 4 -1.90 9.60 -7.41
C GLY A 4 -3.22 10.03 -6.83
N ASP A 5 -3.63 11.24 -7.14
CA ASP A 5 -4.36 12.00 -6.13
C ASP A 5 -5.81 12.28 -6.50
N ILE A 6 -6.32 11.74 -7.61
CA ILE A 6 -7.70 11.95 -8.04
C ILE A 6 -8.29 10.63 -8.56
N MET A 7 -9.26 10.07 -7.84
CA MET A 7 -10.15 9.02 -8.34
C MET A 7 -11.58 9.58 -8.33
N ASN A 8 -12.25 9.57 -9.48
CA ASN A 8 -13.60 10.15 -9.66
C ASN A 8 -13.75 11.64 -9.33
N GLY A 9 -12.67 12.44 -9.38
CA GLY A 9 -12.71 13.87 -9.09
C GLY A 9 -12.55 14.23 -7.61
N GLU A 10 -12.37 13.23 -6.73
CA GLU A 10 -12.11 13.43 -5.31
C GLU A 10 -10.67 13.07 -4.93
N GLU A 11 -10.12 13.84 -3.99
CA GLU A 11 -8.77 13.64 -3.48
C GLU A 11 -8.72 12.40 -2.60
N LEU A 12 -7.87 11.44 -2.95
CA LEU A 12 -7.81 10.15 -2.26
C LEU A 12 -7.27 10.36 -0.85
N LYS A 13 -8.12 10.16 0.16
CA LYS A 13 -7.78 10.42 1.56
C LYS A 13 -6.55 9.61 1.99
N ASP A 14 -5.50 10.30 2.42
CA ASP A 14 -4.29 9.66 2.95
C ASP A 14 -4.47 9.39 4.45
N ASP A 15 -4.85 8.15 4.80
CA ASP A 15 -5.09 7.68 6.19
C ASP A 15 -3.89 6.88 6.73
N ARG A 16 -2.72 7.01 6.08
CA ARG A 16 -1.49 6.41 6.59
C ARG A 16 -1.04 7.13 7.86
N SER A 17 -0.48 6.35 8.78
CA SER A 17 0.22 6.86 9.97
C SER A 17 1.71 6.61 9.83
N PRO A 18 2.57 7.15 10.71
CA PRO A 18 4.00 6.92 10.66
C PRO A 18 4.34 5.41 10.62
N PRO A 19 5.41 5.03 9.91
CA PRO A 19 5.74 3.64 9.70
C PRO A 19 6.22 2.99 11.00
N ASP A 20 5.60 1.86 11.36
CA ASP A 20 5.97 1.05 12.52
C ASP A 20 5.83 -0.46 12.21
N LYS A 21 6.15 -1.32 13.19
CA LYS A 21 6.03 -2.78 13.02
C LYS A 21 4.59 -3.24 12.76
N ARG A 22 3.58 -2.54 13.28
CA ARG A 22 2.16 -2.84 13.04
C ARG A 22 1.75 -2.46 11.62
N ARG A 23 2.27 -1.35 11.09
CA ARG A 23 2.03 -0.90 9.71
C ARG A 23 2.72 -1.80 8.69
N LEU A 24 3.93 -2.27 8.98
CA LEU A 24 4.58 -3.32 8.19
C LEU A 24 3.72 -4.60 8.14
N ARG A 25 3.16 -5.04 9.26
CA ARG A 25 2.24 -6.20 9.26
C ARG A 25 1.01 -5.93 8.39
N ALA A 26 0.38 -4.77 8.53
CA ALA A 26 -0.78 -4.39 7.71
C ALA A 26 -0.45 -4.39 6.21
N PHE A 27 0.71 -3.85 5.83
CA PHE A 27 1.21 -3.89 4.46
C PHE A 27 1.37 -5.33 3.94
N LYS A 28 2.03 -6.21 4.70
CA LYS A 28 2.20 -7.62 4.32
C LYS A 28 0.88 -8.39 4.23
N THR A 29 -0.07 -8.08 5.12
CA THR A 29 -1.42 -8.64 5.08
C THR A 29 -2.09 -8.25 3.78
N GLY A 30 -2.11 -6.95 3.44
CA GLY A 30 -2.70 -6.50 2.19
C GLY A 30 -2.05 -7.13 0.95
N TRP A 31 -0.72 -7.24 0.93
CA TRP A 31 -0.04 -7.93 -0.16
C TRP A 31 -0.54 -9.37 -0.32
N THR A 32 -0.61 -10.11 0.78
CA THR A 32 -1.05 -11.51 0.78
C THR A 32 -2.53 -11.63 0.39
N ASP A 33 -3.36 -10.68 0.82
CA ASP A 33 -4.77 -10.62 0.43
C ASP A 33 -4.91 -10.39 -1.07
N ALA A 34 -4.02 -9.60 -1.67
CA ALA A 34 -4.06 -9.31 -3.10
C ALA A 34 -3.66 -10.45 -4.02
N THR A 35 -2.98 -11.46 -3.48
CA THR A 35 -2.57 -12.65 -4.22
C THR A 35 -3.51 -13.83 -4.01
N LYS A 36 -4.62 -13.65 -3.28
CA LYS A 36 -5.66 -14.68 -3.13
C LYS A 36 -6.44 -14.87 -4.44
N GLU A 37 -7.01 -16.06 -4.62
CA GLU A 37 -7.84 -16.40 -5.78
C GLU A 37 -9.09 -15.50 -5.89
N GLU A 38 -9.67 -15.08 -4.76
CA GLU A 38 -10.81 -14.16 -4.69
C GLU A 38 -10.47 -12.94 -3.82
N PRO A 39 -9.91 -11.88 -4.42
CA PRO A 39 -9.51 -10.69 -3.68
C PRO A 39 -10.68 -9.71 -3.44
N GLU A 40 -11.02 -9.47 -2.16
CA GLU A 40 -12.05 -8.49 -1.76
C GLU A 40 -11.53 -7.03 -1.61
N TRP A 41 -10.28 -6.76 -1.99
CA TRP A 41 -9.61 -5.48 -1.68
C TRP A 41 -9.93 -4.33 -2.65
N TYR A 42 -10.45 -4.62 -3.85
CA TYR A 42 -10.50 -3.66 -4.97
C TYR A 42 -11.32 -2.41 -4.66
N GLU A 43 -12.46 -2.55 -3.96
CA GLU A 43 -13.30 -1.40 -3.61
C GLU A 43 -12.66 -0.52 -2.53
N THR A 44 -12.04 -1.12 -1.51
CA THR A 44 -11.42 -0.37 -0.39
C THR A 44 -10.19 0.45 -0.79
N ASN A 45 -9.48 0.04 -1.84
CA ASN A 45 -8.30 0.75 -2.35
C ASN A 45 -8.68 2.08 -3.05
N LYS A 46 -9.93 2.22 -3.51
CA LYS A 46 -10.40 3.43 -4.21
C LYS A 46 -10.75 4.57 -3.26
N GLU A 47 -11.01 4.27 -1.99
CA GLU A 47 -11.56 5.23 -1.02
C GLU A 47 -10.47 5.93 -0.19
N LYS A 48 -9.40 5.22 0.17
CA LYS A 48 -8.34 5.74 1.05
C LYS A 48 -7.00 5.06 0.83
N ARG A 49 -5.90 5.79 1.09
CA ARG A 49 -4.57 5.22 1.21
C ARG A 49 -4.33 4.80 2.65
N THR A 50 -4.15 3.50 2.85
CA THR A 50 -3.67 2.92 4.11
C THR A 50 -2.45 2.05 3.82
N HIS A 51 -1.65 1.69 4.82
CA HIS A 51 -0.52 0.78 4.60
C HIS A 51 -0.97 -0.59 4.11
N GLN A 52 -2.15 -1.08 4.51
CA GLN A 52 -2.75 -2.29 3.96
C GLN A 52 -3.13 -2.13 2.49
N ASN A 53 -3.77 -1.02 2.12
CA ASN A 53 -4.15 -0.74 0.73
C ASN A 53 -2.92 -0.59 -0.18
N MET A 54 -1.85 0.04 0.32
CA MET A 54 -0.58 0.03 -0.40
C MET A 54 -0.07 -1.40 -0.58
N GLY A 55 -0.09 -2.22 0.48
CA GLY A 55 0.20 -3.65 0.40
C GLY A 55 -0.59 -4.36 -0.68
N ASN A 56 -1.91 -4.15 -0.74
CA ASN A 56 -2.80 -4.71 -1.76
C ASN A 56 -2.32 -4.33 -3.17
N LEU A 57 -2.04 -3.04 -3.41
CA LEU A 57 -1.56 -2.55 -4.70
C LEU A 57 -0.23 -3.21 -5.11
N PHE A 58 0.72 -3.30 -4.17
CA PHE A 58 1.99 -3.96 -4.45
C PHE A 58 1.81 -5.46 -4.73
N GLY A 59 0.95 -6.16 -3.98
CA GLY A 59 0.65 -7.56 -4.21
C GLY A 59 -0.02 -7.82 -5.56
N TRP A 60 -0.89 -6.92 -6.00
CA TRP A 60 -1.50 -6.99 -7.32
C TRP A 60 -0.48 -6.80 -8.46
N VAL A 61 0.47 -5.88 -8.29
CA VAL A 61 1.51 -5.60 -9.31
C VAL A 61 2.58 -6.68 -9.35
N TYR A 62 3.08 -7.11 -8.19
CA TYR A 62 4.24 -8.00 -8.09
C TYR A 62 3.88 -9.48 -7.92
N GLY A 63 2.63 -9.80 -7.62
CA GLY A 63 2.18 -11.17 -7.35
C GLY A 63 2.73 -11.74 -6.05
N GLU A 64 2.75 -13.07 -5.97
CA GLU A 64 3.24 -13.77 -4.78
C GLU A 64 4.75 -13.53 -4.58
N ALA A 65 5.12 -13.20 -3.34
CA ALA A 65 6.50 -12.88 -2.98
C ALA A 65 6.84 -13.38 -1.58
N SER A 66 8.13 -13.66 -1.36
CA SER A 66 8.63 -14.04 -0.03
C SER A 66 8.53 -12.88 0.96
N ASN A 67 8.52 -13.20 2.26
CA ASN A 67 8.48 -12.18 3.31
C ASN A 67 9.67 -11.21 3.24
N ALA A 68 10.85 -11.67 2.84
CA ALA A 68 12.04 -10.83 2.69
C ALA A 68 11.87 -9.80 1.56
N ILE A 69 11.24 -10.19 0.44
CA ILE A 69 10.93 -9.26 -0.66
C ILE A 69 9.91 -8.22 -0.18
N LYS A 70 8.85 -8.65 0.50
CA LYS A 70 7.83 -7.75 1.05
C LYS A 70 8.43 -6.73 2.03
N GLU A 71 9.39 -7.13 2.87
CA GLU A 71 10.11 -6.23 3.78
C GLU A 71 10.97 -5.23 3.04
N LYS A 72 11.76 -5.67 2.06
CA LYS A 72 12.61 -4.78 1.27
C LYS A 72 11.78 -3.74 0.51
N VAL A 73 10.66 -4.15 -0.07
CA VAL A 73 9.75 -3.22 -0.77
C VAL A 73 9.12 -2.23 0.20
N TRP A 74 8.75 -2.67 1.41
CA TRP A 74 8.27 -1.77 2.46
C TRP A 74 9.32 -0.72 2.85
N GLU A 75 10.57 -1.12 3.05
CA GLU A 75 11.67 -0.22 3.41
C GLU A 75 11.86 0.87 2.34
N GLN A 76 11.92 0.47 1.07
CA GLN A 76 12.03 1.39 -0.07
C GLN A 76 10.81 2.31 -0.17
N TYR A 77 9.61 1.75 0.00
CA TYR A 77 8.37 2.52 0.02
C TYR A 77 8.38 3.61 1.11
N VAL A 78 8.84 3.27 2.31
CA VAL A 78 8.96 4.22 3.43
C VAL A 78 10.00 5.30 3.14
N GLU A 79 11.17 4.91 2.62
CA GLU A 79 12.26 5.81 2.29
C GLU A 79 11.84 6.84 1.23
N ILE A 80 11.28 6.38 0.11
CA ILE A 80 10.82 7.25 -1.00
C ILE A 80 9.84 8.30 -0.49
N ASN A 81 8.89 7.92 0.36
CA ASN A 81 7.91 8.89 0.83
C ASN A 81 8.49 9.91 1.83
N LYS A 82 9.50 9.52 2.64
CA LYS A 82 10.25 10.48 3.47
C LYS A 82 10.97 11.51 2.59
N GLU A 83 11.59 11.06 1.50
CA GLU A 83 12.26 11.94 0.53
C GLU A 83 11.27 12.88 -0.16
N LEU A 84 10.05 12.41 -0.43
CA LEU A 84 8.96 13.21 -0.99
C LEU A 84 8.33 14.19 0.02
N GLY A 85 8.90 14.30 1.23
CA GLY A 85 8.43 15.22 2.27
C GLY A 85 7.03 14.90 2.77
N LYS A 86 6.57 13.66 2.62
CA LYS A 86 5.27 13.26 3.13
C LYS A 86 5.31 13.22 4.65
N ASP A 87 4.50 14.08 5.26
CA ASP A 87 4.05 13.97 6.64
C ASP A 87 2.81 13.05 6.68
N TRP A 88 3.03 11.75 6.45
CA TRP A 88 2.05 10.70 6.77
C TRP A 88 2.55 9.82 7.91
#